data_AF-A0A7V4BT63-F1
#
_entry.id   AF-A0A7V4BT63-F1
#
_cell.length_a   1.000
_cell.length_b   1.000
_cell.length_c   1.000
_cell.angle_alpha   90.00
_cell.angle_beta   90.00
_cell.angle_gamma   90.00
#
_symmetry.space_group_name_H-M   'P 1'
#
loop_
_entity.id
_entity.type
_entity.pdbx_description
1 polymer ?
#
loop_
_entity_poly.entity_id
_entity_poly.type
_entity_poly.pdbx_seq_one_letter_code
_entity_poly.pdbx_strand_id
1 'polypeptide(L)'
;MTSRERLLLTLNHKEPDRVPFDLSSTQVTGIAEGAYNNLLQHLGMPVDNIELSDVVQQLAQPSDAFLEKMQVDTRGLFPKTSHNWNIEQNLYEEGDYLAFRDEWGMIHHKPKENGYWFSIISSPLEN
;
A
#
# COMPACT_ATOMS: atom_id res chain seq x y z
N MET A 1 -13.19 -17.82 -18.09
CA MET A 1 -13.03 -18.27 -16.70
C MET A 1 -13.04 -17.04 -15.80
N THR A 2 -13.75 -17.09 -14.69
CA THR A 2 -13.69 -16.03 -13.66
C THR A 2 -12.38 -16.12 -12.87
N SER A 3 -11.96 -15.03 -12.22
CA SER A 3 -10.76 -15.02 -11.37
C SER A 3 -10.83 -16.08 -10.26
N ARG A 4 -12.02 -16.29 -9.67
CA ARG A 4 -12.24 -17.34 -8.67
C ARG A 4 -12.04 -18.74 -9.23
N GLU A 5 -12.61 -19.04 -10.39
CA GLU A 5 -12.43 -20.34 -11.06
C GLU A 5 -10.94 -20.58 -11.40
N ARG A 6 -10.26 -19.55 -11.90
CA ARG A 6 -8.84 -19.59 -12.26
C ARG A 6 -7.96 -19.93 -11.07
N LEU A 7 -8.17 -19.25 -9.94
CA LEU A 7 -7.47 -19.52 -8.70
C LEU A 7 -7.75 -20.93 -8.18
N LEU A 8 -9.03 -21.34 -8.15
CA LEU A 8 -9.39 -22.67 -7.64
C LEU A 8 -8.81 -23.80 -8.49
N LEU A 9 -8.81 -23.70 -9.82
CA LEU A 9 -8.16 -24.70 -10.67
C LEU A 9 -6.66 -24.77 -10.42
N THR A 10 -6.00 -23.60 -10.36
CA THR A 10 -4.56 -23.51 -10.11
C THR A 10 -4.18 -24.14 -8.77
N LEU A 11 -4.91 -23.81 -7.70
CA LEU A 11 -4.71 -24.40 -6.36
C LEU A 11 -4.97 -25.91 -6.31
N ASN A 12 -5.76 -26.43 -7.25
CA ASN A 12 -6.00 -27.87 -7.41
C ASN A 12 -5.04 -28.51 -8.42
N HIS A 13 -3.94 -27.84 -8.79
CA HIS A 13 -2.95 -28.30 -9.77
C HIS A 13 -3.55 -28.66 -11.14
N LYS A 14 -4.61 -27.95 -11.55
CA LYS A 14 -5.23 -28.05 -12.87
C LYS A 14 -4.89 -26.83 -13.70
N GLU A 15 -4.67 -27.02 -15.00
CA GLU A 15 -4.32 -25.94 -15.92
C GLU A 15 -5.51 -24.96 -16.09
N PRO A 16 -5.36 -23.68 -15.71
CA PRO A 16 -6.35 -22.64 -15.94
C PRO A 16 -6.26 -22.06 -17.37
N ASP A 17 -7.12 -21.09 -17.69
CA ASP A 17 -7.06 -20.35 -18.97
C ASP A 17 -5.83 -19.41 -19.10
N ARG A 18 -5.23 -19.03 -17.97
CA ARG A 18 -3.93 -18.32 -17.86
C ARG A 18 -3.40 -18.41 -16.43
N VAL A 19 -2.12 -18.07 -16.24
CA VAL A 19 -1.52 -17.94 -14.90
C VAL A 19 -2.32 -16.92 -14.08
N PRO A 20 -2.91 -17.29 -12.91
CA PRO A 20 -3.52 -16.30 -12.03
C PRO A 20 -2.42 -15.40 -11.45
N PHE A 21 -2.72 -14.12 -11.27
CA PHE A 21 -1.75 -13.22 -10.65
C PHE A 21 -2.38 -12.30 -9.60
N ASP A 22 -1.54 -12.00 -8.62
CA ASP A 22 -1.84 -11.21 -7.43
C ASP A 22 -1.18 -9.84 -7.54
N LEU A 23 -1.86 -8.79 -7.07
CA LEU A 23 -1.29 -7.46 -6.94
C LEU A 23 -1.97 -6.73 -5.78
N SER A 24 -1.17 -6.22 -4.84
CA SER A 24 -1.64 -5.43 -3.69
C SER A 24 -2.70 -6.12 -2.83
N SER A 25 -2.65 -7.45 -2.70
CA SER A 25 -3.58 -8.22 -1.84
C SER A 25 -3.22 -8.18 -0.35
N THR A 26 -2.05 -7.66 0.00
CA THR A 26 -1.62 -7.45 1.38
C THR A 26 -1.13 -6.02 1.54
N GLN A 27 -1.10 -5.51 2.77
CA GLN A 27 -0.65 -4.15 3.08
C GLN A 27 0.84 -3.92 2.75
N VAL A 28 1.62 -4.98 2.51
CA VAL A 28 3.07 -4.88 2.21
C VAL A 28 3.41 -5.24 0.77
N THR A 29 2.43 -5.68 -0.03
CA THR A 29 2.62 -6.04 -1.45
C THR A 29 2.07 -4.97 -2.40
N GLY A 30 1.86 -3.76 -1.89
CA GLY A 30 1.35 -2.61 -2.62
C GLY A 30 2.35 -1.98 -3.59
N ILE A 31 1.91 -0.92 -4.25
CA ILE A 31 2.74 -0.09 -5.14
C ILE A 31 3.02 1.22 -4.40
N ALA A 32 4.28 1.65 -4.35
CA ALA A 32 4.63 2.95 -3.77
C ALA A 32 3.78 4.07 -4.40
N GLU A 33 3.25 4.98 -3.58
CA GLU A 33 2.28 6.00 -3.98
C GLU A 33 2.73 6.76 -5.23
N GLY A 34 3.98 7.27 -5.24
CA GLY A 34 4.53 7.99 -6.39
C GLY A 34 4.64 7.13 -7.66
N ALA A 35 4.98 5.86 -7.52
CA ALA A 35 5.05 4.94 -8.66
C ALA A 35 3.65 4.62 -9.20
N TYR A 36 2.67 4.42 -8.32
CA TYR A 36 1.27 4.21 -8.70
C TYR A 36 0.69 5.45 -9.39
N ASN A 37 0.96 6.64 -8.87
CA ASN A 37 0.57 7.91 -9.47
C ASN A 37 1.10 8.05 -10.91
N ASN A 38 2.39 7.82 -11.10
CA ASN A 38 3.03 7.84 -12.43
C ASN A 38 2.44 6.79 -13.37
N LEU A 39 2.12 5.60 -12.86
CA LEU A 39 1.49 4.54 -13.63
C LEU A 39 0.08 4.93 -14.09
N LEU A 40 -0.75 5.53 -13.20
CA LEU A 40 -2.08 6.01 -13.56
C LEU A 40 -2.02 7.09 -14.64
N GLN A 41 -1.11 8.05 -14.51
CA GLN A 41 -0.87 9.07 -15.53
C GLN A 41 -0.50 8.46 -16.88
N HIS A 42 0.44 7.49 -16.89
CA HIS A 42 0.86 6.79 -18.10
C HIS A 42 -0.29 6.02 -18.77
N LEU A 43 -1.18 5.43 -17.96
CA LEU A 43 -2.35 4.69 -18.44
C LEU A 43 -3.54 5.57 -18.82
N GLY A 44 -3.44 6.90 -18.66
CA GLY A 44 -4.54 7.83 -18.89
C GLY A 44 -5.72 7.63 -17.93
N MET A 45 -5.44 7.15 -16.71
CA MET A 45 -6.44 6.91 -15.67
C MET A 45 -6.53 8.10 -14.71
N PRO A 46 -7.69 8.33 -14.06
CA PRO A 46 -7.81 9.35 -13.03
C PRO A 46 -6.80 9.15 -11.90
N VAL A 47 -6.20 10.25 -11.44
CA VAL A 47 -5.11 10.27 -10.44
C VAL A 47 -5.62 10.76 -9.08
N ASP A 48 -6.92 11.05 -8.96
CA ASP A 48 -7.46 11.76 -7.82
C ASP A 48 -7.62 10.85 -6.59
N ASN A 49 -7.17 11.34 -5.44
CA ASN A 49 -7.34 10.73 -4.12
C ASN A 49 -6.84 9.27 -4.02
N ILE A 50 -5.54 9.05 -4.24
CA ILE A 50 -4.91 7.75 -3.99
C ILE A 50 -5.04 7.43 -2.49
N GLU A 51 -5.86 6.45 -2.16
CA GLU A 51 -5.92 5.89 -0.81
C GLU A 51 -4.64 5.09 -0.52
N LEU A 52 -4.14 5.16 0.71
CA LEU A 52 -3.00 4.36 1.15
C LEU A 52 -3.49 3.11 1.88
N SER A 53 -2.97 1.95 1.47
CA SER A 53 -3.14 0.68 2.20
C SER A 53 -2.15 0.57 3.37
N ASP A 54 -1.05 1.33 3.31
CA ASP A 54 -0.07 1.49 4.38
C ASP A 54 0.49 2.92 4.35
N VAL A 55 0.19 3.70 5.39
CA VAL A 55 0.65 5.10 5.51
C VAL A 55 2.14 5.16 5.86
N VAL A 56 2.68 4.22 6.63
CA VAL A 56 4.12 4.25 6.99
C VAL A 56 4.98 4.02 5.76
N GLN A 57 4.63 3.01 4.96
CA GLN A 57 5.36 2.62 3.76
C GLN A 57 4.96 3.44 2.51
N GLN A 58 3.91 4.26 2.62
CA GLN A 58 3.34 5.03 1.50
C GLN A 58 2.94 4.13 0.33
N LEU A 59 2.23 3.04 0.63
CA LEU A 59 1.77 2.08 -0.36
C LEU A 59 0.33 2.38 -0.75
N ALA A 60 0.11 2.63 -2.04
CA ALA A 60 -1.22 2.87 -2.59
C ALA A 60 -2.10 1.63 -2.47
N GLN A 61 -3.39 1.86 -2.17
CA GLN A 61 -4.48 0.94 -2.41
C GLN A 61 -4.95 1.14 -3.85
N PRO A 62 -4.68 0.20 -4.78
CA PRO A 62 -5.13 0.39 -6.15
C PRO A 62 -6.65 0.40 -6.24
N SER A 63 -7.18 1.22 -7.15
CA SER A 63 -8.63 1.36 -7.35
C SER A 63 -9.20 0.14 -8.04
N ASP A 64 -10.49 -0.13 -7.84
CA ASP A 64 -11.17 -1.25 -8.50
C ASP A 64 -11.08 -1.17 -10.03
N ALA A 65 -11.21 0.04 -10.59
CA ALA A 65 -11.05 0.26 -12.03
C ALA A 65 -9.64 -0.10 -12.54
N PHE A 66 -8.60 0.18 -11.75
CA PHE A 66 -7.24 -0.24 -12.09
C PHE A 66 -7.08 -1.75 -12.00
N LEU A 67 -7.54 -2.37 -10.91
CA LEU A 67 -7.45 -3.82 -10.72
C LEU A 67 -8.24 -4.59 -11.79
N GLU A 68 -9.40 -4.07 -12.21
CA GLU A 68 -10.18 -4.61 -13.33
C GLU A 68 -9.46 -4.45 -14.67
N LYS A 69 -8.91 -3.27 -14.96
CA LYS A 69 -8.13 -3.02 -16.19
C LYS A 69 -6.92 -3.94 -16.30
N MET A 70 -6.21 -4.17 -15.20
CA MET A 70 -5.07 -5.08 -15.13
C MET A 70 -5.50 -6.55 -15.08
N GLN A 71 -6.78 -6.83 -14.84
CA GLN A 71 -7.34 -8.17 -14.66
C GLN A 71 -6.71 -8.91 -13.46
N VAL A 72 -6.49 -8.23 -12.34
CA VAL A 72 -5.96 -8.85 -11.11
C VAL A 72 -6.95 -9.86 -10.55
N ASP A 73 -6.47 -11.04 -10.17
CA ASP A 73 -7.33 -12.18 -9.80
C ASP A 73 -7.74 -12.21 -8.32
N THR A 74 -7.16 -11.32 -7.51
CA THR A 74 -7.32 -11.26 -6.05
C THR A 74 -7.80 -9.89 -5.59
N ARG A 75 -8.24 -9.83 -4.33
CA ARG A 75 -8.49 -8.60 -3.59
C ARG A 75 -7.91 -8.75 -2.19
N GLY A 76 -7.29 -7.68 -1.70
CA GLY A 76 -6.78 -7.66 -0.34
C GLY A 76 -7.92 -7.54 0.67
N LEU A 77 -7.84 -8.32 1.74
CA LEU A 77 -8.70 -8.21 2.90
C LEU A 77 -7.83 -8.34 4.14
N PHE A 78 -7.64 -7.22 4.83
CA PHE A 78 -6.74 -7.13 5.98
C PHE A 78 -7.34 -6.19 7.03
N PRO A 79 -7.04 -6.42 8.33
CA PRO A 79 -7.50 -5.55 9.39
C PRO A 79 -6.85 -4.17 9.29
N LYS A 80 -7.46 -3.18 9.94
CA LYS A 80 -6.77 -1.93 10.22
C LYS A 80 -5.66 -2.21 11.24
N THR A 81 -4.44 -1.85 10.87
CA THR A 81 -3.20 -2.11 11.62
C THR A 81 -2.59 -0.80 12.10
N SER A 82 -1.58 -0.90 12.96
CA SER A 82 -0.81 0.21 13.53
C SER A 82 -0.34 1.22 12.48
N HIS A 83 0.19 0.71 11.37
CA HIS A 83 0.68 1.50 10.23
C HIS A 83 -0.41 2.26 9.45
N ASN A 84 -1.67 2.21 9.91
CA ASN A 84 -2.81 2.98 9.40
C ASN A 84 -3.64 3.61 10.53
N TRP A 85 -3.25 3.45 11.80
CA TRP A 85 -4.04 3.88 12.93
C TRP A 85 -3.64 5.27 13.40
N ASN A 86 -4.53 6.24 13.18
CA ASN A 86 -4.40 7.62 13.60
C ASN A 86 -3.09 8.34 13.21
N ILE A 87 -2.39 7.87 12.17
CA ILE A 87 -1.11 8.48 11.77
C ILE A 87 -1.34 9.90 11.30
N GLU A 88 -2.21 10.12 10.30
CA GLU A 88 -2.47 11.45 9.74
C GLU A 88 -2.93 12.47 10.79
N GLN A 89 -3.74 12.04 11.77
CA GLN A 89 -4.20 12.93 12.85
C GLN A 89 -3.11 13.26 13.89
N ASN A 90 -2.06 12.45 13.97
CA ASN A 90 -0.93 12.63 14.89
C ASN A 90 0.35 13.12 14.18
N LEU A 91 0.28 13.45 12.88
CA LEU A 91 1.40 14.04 12.17
C LEU A 91 1.69 15.44 12.71
N TYR A 92 2.96 15.72 12.91
CA TYR A 92 3.48 17.05 13.22
C TYR A 92 4.72 17.34 12.37
N GLU A 93 5.05 18.62 12.23
CA GLU A 93 6.24 19.04 11.52
C GLU A 93 7.44 19.11 12.46
N GLU A 94 8.58 18.58 12.02
CA GLU A 94 9.85 18.66 12.73
C GLU A 94 10.97 19.00 11.74
N GLY A 95 11.29 20.29 11.61
CA GLY A 95 12.25 20.78 10.61
C GLY A 95 11.85 20.39 9.19
N ASP A 96 12.73 19.63 8.52
CA ASP A 96 12.53 19.14 7.15
C ASP A 96 11.74 17.82 7.10
N TYR A 97 11.17 17.38 8.21
CA TYR A 97 10.47 16.10 8.34
C TYR A 97 9.00 16.26 8.74
N LEU A 98 8.17 15.36 8.23
CA LEU A 98 6.91 14.98 8.86
C LEU A 98 7.22 13.90 9.89
N ALA A 99 6.67 14.05 11.09
CA ALA A 99 6.92 13.17 12.20
C ALA A 99 5.62 12.69 12.83
N PHE A 100 5.62 11.49 13.40
CA PHE A 100 4.58 11.05 14.32
C PHE A 100 5.16 10.10 15.36
N ARG A 101 4.44 9.93 16.46
CA ARG A 101 4.72 8.89 17.45
C ARG A 101 3.64 7.82 17.35
N ASP A 102 4.05 6.57 17.20
CA ASP A 102 3.12 5.45 17.13
C ASP A 102 2.64 4.99 18.52
N GLU A 103 1.74 4.01 18.55
CA GLU A 103 1.16 3.49 19.79
C GLU A 103 2.16 2.71 20.67
N TRP A 104 3.30 2.32 20.10
CA TRP A 104 4.40 1.67 20.82
C TRP A 104 5.39 2.69 21.37
N GLY A 105 5.20 3.98 21.09
CA GLY A 105 6.07 5.05 21.52
C GLY A 105 7.27 5.28 20.61
N MET A 106 7.35 4.63 19.45
CA MET A 106 8.41 4.88 18.47
C MET A 106 8.14 6.20 17.74
N ILE A 107 9.20 6.95 17.44
CA ILE A 107 9.14 8.16 16.62
C ILE A 107 9.51 7.80 15.19
N HIS A 108 8.70 8.26 14.26
CA HIS A 108 8.88 8.04 12.82
C HIS A 108 9.07 9.37 12.11
N HIS A 109 10.01 9.44 11.17
CA HIS A 109 10.25 10.60 10.31
C HIS A 109 10.10 10.24 8.84
N LYS A 110 9.46 11.12 8.06
CA LYS A 110 9.48 11.11 6.59
C LYS A 110 9.96 12.48 6.12
N PRO A 111 11.00 12.58 5.26
CA PRO A 111 11.41 13.85 4.67
C PRO A 111 10.24 14.53 3.93
N LYS A 112 10.07 15.84 4.11
CA LYS A 112 9.07 16.62 3.38
C LYS A 112 9.38 16.70 1.89
N GLU A 113 10.67 16.80 1.55
CA GLU A 113 11.16 16.78 0.17
C GLU A 113 11.71 15.39 -0.19
N ASN A 114 11.25 14.82 -1.29
CA ASN A 114 11.71 13.52 -1.82
C ASN A 114 11.63 12.35 -0.81
N GLY A 115 10.81 12.46 0.23
CA GLY A 115 10.59 11.38 1.20
C GLY A 115 9.62 10.33 0.67
N TYR A 116 10.06 9.08 0.65
CA TYR A 116 9.27 7.96 0.11
C TYR A 116 8.53 7.15 1.17
N TRP A 117 8.99 7.13 2.42
CA TRP A 117 8.37 6.40 3.53
C TRP A 117 8.79 7.00 4.87
N PHE A 118 8.09 6.61 5.92
CA PHE A 118 8.46 6.91 7.30
C PHE A 118 9.50 5.91 7.80
N SER A 119 10.57 6.41 8.42
CA SER A 119 11.62 5.62 9.06
C SER A 119 11.58 5.84 10.57
N ILE A 120 11.80 4.79 11.35
CA ILE A 120 11.93 4.89 12.80
C ILE A 120 13.25 5.60 13.11
N ILE A 121 13.18 6.65 13.93
CA ILE A 121 14.35 7.44 14.37
C ILE A 121 14.57 7.40 15.88
N SER A 122 13.56 6.97 16.63
CA SER A 122 13.71 6.69 18.06
C SER A 122 12.76 5.59 18.50
N SER A 123 13.22 4.75 19.41
CA SER A 123 12.50 3.63 20.00
C SER A 123 12.62 3.63 21.52
N PRO A 124 11.55 3.29 22.28
CA PRO A 124 11.64 3.12 23.73
C PRO A 124 12.58 2.00 24.20
N LEU A 125 13.10 1.19 23.27
CA LEU A 125 14.07 0.13 23.52
C LEU A 125 15.52 0.57 23.25
N GLU A 126 15.76 1.83 22.91
CA GLU A 126 17.10 2.41 22.80
C GLU A 126 17.69 2.60 24.22
N ASN A 127 18.91 2.09 24.43
CA ASN A 127 19.64 2.21 25.70
C ASN A 127 20.32 3.57 25.84
#